data_AF-A0A3B9GXV9-F1
#
_entry.id   AF-A0A3B9GXV9-F1
#
_cell.length_a   1.000
_cell.length_b   1.000
_cell.length_c   1.000
_cell.angle_alpha   90.00
_cell.angle_beta   90.00
_cell.angle_gamma   90.00
#
_symmetry.space_group_name_H-M   'P 1'
#
loop_
_entity.id
_entity.type
_entity.pdbx_description
1 polymer ?
#
loop_
_entity_poly.entity_id
_entity_poly.type
_entity_poly.pdbx_seq_one_letter_code
_entity_poly.pdbx_strand_id
1 'polypeptide(L)'
;ALPEKAEDDDLLSSLPYPEQLPPWLSEADLEFYANEFSNSTMRGPINYYRNHDLTWEMTEGAPTEILQPAMFLAGTNDGVVMMAAEAIKAMPHFVKDLRINHMIEGIGHWTQQEAPNEVNNQILAFLKDVDS
;
A
#
# COMPACT_ATOMS: atom_id res chain seq x y z
N ALA A 1 16.84 3.16 -9.99
CA ALA A 1 17.02 4.25 -9.01
C ALA A 1 16.03 5.34 -9.36
N LEU A 2 15.37 5.95 -8.37
CA LEU A 2 14.54 7.13 -8.63
C LEU A 2 15.45 8.26 -9.14
N PRO A 3 14.96 9.08 -10.09
CA PRO A 3 15.72 10.22 -10.59
C PRO A 3 16.02 11.22 -9.47
N GLU A 4 17.18 11.87 -9.53
CA GLU A 4 17.56 12.93 -8.60
C GLU A 4 16.59 14.10 -8.75
N LYS A 5 16.01 14.57 -7.64
CA LYS A 5 14.98 15.61 -7.65
C LYS A 5 15.62 16.99 -7.54
N ALA A 6 15.22 17.92 -8.42
CA ALA A 6 15.64 19.33 -8.33
C ALA A 6 14.94 20.06 -7.16
N GLU A 7 15.43 21.24 -6.79
CA GLU A 7 14.84 22.04 -5.69
C GLU A 7 13.38 22.43 -5.95
N ASP A 8 13.01 22.58 -7.22
CA ASP A 8 11.67 22.92 -7.70
C ASP A 8 10.81 21.70 -8.11
N ASP A 9 11.34 20.48 -8.00
CA ASP A 9 10.58 19.27 -8.29
C ASP A 9 9.53 19.01 -7.21
N ASP A 10 8.26 18.89 -7.61
CA ASP A 10 7.26 18.27 -6.76
C ASP A 10 7.36 16.73 -6.78
N LEU A 11 6.43 16.05 -6.11
CA LEU A 11 6.40 14.59 -6.03
C LEU A 11 6.44 13.93 -7.42
N LEU A 12 5.83 14.53 -8.43
CA LEU A 12 5.59 13.95 -9.75
C LEU A 12 6.48 14.53 -10.85
N SER A 13 7.06 15.72 -10.66
CA SER A 13 7.74 16.52 -11.70
C SER A 13 8.87 15.77 -12.41
N SER A 14 9.62 14.94 -11.68
CA SER A 14 10.72 14.13 -12.22
C SER A 14 10.33 12.72 -12.65
N LEU A 15 9.06 12.33 -12.53
CA LEU A 15 8.60 11.01 -12.94
C LEU A 15 8.25 10.99 -14.43
N PRO A 16 8.66 9.96 -15.19
CA PRO A 16 8.28 9.83 -16.58
C PRO A 16 6.76 9.62 -16.69
N TYR A 17 6.12 10.36 -17.59
CA TYR A 17 4.76 10.05 -18.00
C TYR A 17 4.78 8.78 -18.86
N PRO A 18 4.00 7.75 -18.51
CA PRO A 18 3.94 6.55 -19.33
C PRO A 18 3.30 6.89 -20.68
N GLU A 19 3.93 6.46 -21.78
CA GLU A 19 3.36 6.65 -23.13
C GLU A 19 2.09 5.82 -23.35
N GLN A 20 1.95 4.72 -22.59
CA GLN A 20 0.79 3.83 -22.60
C GLN A 20 0.50 3.38 -21.16
N LEU A 21 -0.78 3.21 -20.83
CA LEU A 21 -1.16 2.66 -19.53
C LEU A 21 -0.60 1.24 -19.35
N PRO A 22 -0.23 0.86 -18.12
CA PRO A 22 0.22 -0.50 -17.86
C PRO A 22 -0.91 -1.50 -18.12
N PRO A 23 -0.60 -2.77 -18.44
CA PRO A 23 -1.60 -3.75 -18.87
C PRO A 23 -2.66 -4.09 -17.81
N TRP A 24 -2.42 -3.74 -16.55
CA TRP A 24 -3.34 -3.95 -15.44
C TRP A 24 -4.29 -2.75 -15.19
N LEU A 25 -4.11 -1.62 -15.87
CA LEU A 25 -4.93 -0.41 -15.73
C LEU A 25 -5.51 -0.02 -17.09
N SER A 26 -6.82 -0.14 -17.26
CA SER A 26 -7.48 0.31 -18.49
C SER A 26 -7.78 1.81 -18.46
N GLU A 27 -8.08 2.38 -19.63
CA GLU A 27 -8.56 3.77 -19.74
C GLU A 27 -9.85 3.99 -18.95
N ALA A 28 -10.72 2.98 -18.90
CA ALA A 28 -11.97 3.06 -18.13
C ALA A 28 -11.71 3.11 -16.62
N ASP A 29 -10.71 2.37 -16.13
CA ASP A 29 -10.31 2.42 -14.72
C ASP A 29 -9.75 3.80 -14.37
N LEU A 30 -8.88 4.35 -15.23
CA LEU A 30 -8.32 5.68 -15.04
C LEU A 30 -9.40 6.77 -15.08
N GLU A 31 -10.32 6.71 -16.05
CA GLU A 31 -11.44 7.64 -16.17
C GLU A 31 -12.36 7.58 -14.94
N PHE A 32 -12.62 6.39 -14.42
CA PHE A 32 -13.38 6.21 -13.18
C PHE A 32 -12.73 6.98 -12.03
N TYR A 33 -11.44 6.75 -11.75
CA TYR A 33 -10.76 7.46 -10.67
C TYR A 33 -10.68 8.98 -10.90
N ALA A 34 -10.42 9.42 -12.13
CA ALA A 34 -10.39 10.84 -12.48
C ALA A 34 -11.73 11.54 -12.21
N ASN A 35 -12.84 10.87 -12.53
CA ASN A 35 -14.20 11.36 -12.25
C ASN A 35 -14.49 11.41 -10.75
N GLU A 36 -14.16 10.35 -10.01
CA GLU A 36 -14.36 10.30 -8.56
C GLU A 36 -13.58 11.39 -7.82
N PHE A 37 -12.32 11.63 -8.18
CA PHE A 37 -11.52 12.69 -7.56
C PHE A 37 -11.91 14.10 -8.02
N SER A 38 -12.43 14.25 -9.23
CA SER A 38 -12.98 15.53 -9.70
C SER A 38 -14.25 15.91 -8.94
N ASN A 39 -15.08 14.93 -8.58
CA ASN A 39 -16.29 15.13 -7.78
C ASN A 39 -16.00 15.32 -6.29
N SER A 40 -15.12 14.49 -5.72
CA SER A 40 -14.85 14.46 -4.27
C SER A 40 -13.72 15.40 -3.81
N THR A 41 -12.86 15.82 -4.73
CA THR A 41 -11.59 16.53 -4.49
C THR A 41 -10.58 15.72 -3.67
N MET A 42 -9.34 16.21 -3.59
CA MET A 42 -8.28 15.58 -2.79
C MET A 42 -8.29 15.98 -1.30
N ARG A 43 -9.21 16.85 -0.85
CA ARG A 43 -9.17 17.39 0.53
C ARG A 43 -9.35 16.29 1.58
N GLY A 44 -10.33 15.41 1.40
CA GLY A 44 -10.59 14.29 2.33
C GLY A 44 -9.40 13.35 2.46
N PRO A 45 -8.93 12.75 1.34
CA PRO A 45 -7.75 11.88 1.35
C PRO A 45 -6.51 12.54 1.95
N ILE A 46 -6.19 13.79 1.59
CA ILE A 46 -5.00 14.49 2.12
C ILE A 46 -5.13 14.77 3.64
N ASN A 47 -6.34 14.94 4.17
CA ASN A 47 -6.53 15.17 5.60
C ASN A 47 -6.13 13.97 6.46
N TYR A 48 -6.12 12.74 5.92
CA TYR A 48 -5.58 11.58 6.63
C TYR A 48 -4.11 11.81 7.00
N TYR A 49 -3.30 12.19 6.01
CA TYR A 49 -1.88 12.52 6.19
C TYR A 49 -1.65 13.70 7.14
N ARG A 50 -2.49 14.75 7.05
CA ARG A 50 -2.41 15.91 7.96
C ARG A 50 -2.67 15.57 9.42
N ASN A 51 -3.30 14.43 9.71
CA ASN A 51 -3.63 13.99 11.05
C ASN A 51 -2.69 12.89 11.56
N HIS A 52 -1.59 12.57 10.87
CA HIS A 52 -0.66 11.54 11.35
C HIS A 52 -0.10 11.84 12.76
N ASP A 53 0.35 13.07 13.00
CA ASP A 53 0.88 13.47 14.33
C ASP A 53 -0.19 13.38 15.41
N LEU A 54 -1.39 13.89 15.15
CA LEU A 54 -2.50 13.79 16.10
C LEU A 54 -2.90 12.33 16.34
N THR A 55 -2.93 11.50 15.29
CA THR A 55 -3.23 10.07 15.42
C THR A 55 -2.18 9.39 16.30
N TRP A 56 -0.90 9.70 16.11
CA TRP A 56 0.18 9.19 16.94
C TRP A 56 0.01 9.59 18.41
N GLU A 57 -0.26 10.87 18.70
CA GLU A 57 -0.54 11.36 20.06
C GLU A 57 -1.75 10.65 20.69
N MET A 58 -2.84 10.48 19.93
CA MET A 58 -4.05 9.82 20.42
C MET A 58 -3.87 8.32 20.67
N THR A 59 -2.86 7.70 20.07
CA THR A 59 -2.51 6.30 20.31
C THR A 59 -1.50 6.11 21.44
N GLU A 60 -1.18 7.16 22.21
CA GLU A 60 -0.35 7.04 23.40
C GLU A 60 -0.95 6.02 24.39
N GLY A 61 -0.14 5.06 24.82
CA GLY A 61 -0.57 4.00 25.73
C GLY A 61 -1.42 2.90 25.10
N ALA A 62 -1.65 2.92 23.78
CA ALA A 62 -2.30 1.83 23.07
C ALA A 62 -1.46 0.53 23.16
N PRO A 63 -2.09 -0.65 23.06
CA PRO A 63 -1.36 -1.92 22.99
C PRO A 63 -0.36 -1.92 21.84
N THR A 64 0.85 -2.41 22.10
CA THR A 64 1.93 -2.50 21.11
C THR A 64 1.88 -3.80 20.32
N GLU A 65 1.00 -4.72 20.67
CA GLU A 65 0.89 -6.04 20.04
C GLU A 65 -0.49 -6.26 19.43
N ILE A 66 -0.51 -6.89 18.24
CA ILE A 66 -1.71 -7.36 17.56
C ILE A 66 -1.78 -8.87 17.77
N LEU A 67 -2.87 -9.34 18.38
CA LEU A 67 -3.08 -10.75 18.74
C LEU A 67 -4.05 -11.47 17.80
N GLN A 68 -4.77 -10.73 16.97
CA GLN A 68 -5.71 -11.26 15.99
C GLN A 68 -4.94 -11.93 14.85
N PRO A 69 -5.51 -12.99 14.21
CA PRO A 69 -4.98 -13.52 12.97
C PRO A 69 -4.84 -12.41 11.93
N ALA A 70 -3.66 -12.30 11.34
CA ALA A 70 -3.33 -11.26 10.40
C ALA A 70 -2.57 -11.82 9.18
N MET A 71 -2.70 -11.13 8.06
CA MET A 71 -1.86 -11.34 6.88
C MET A 71 -1.25 -10.03 6.40
N PHE A 72 -0.02 -10.12 5.91
CA PHE A 72 0.67 -9.07 5.17
C PHE A 72 1.04 -9.59 3.77
N LEU A 73 0.69 -8.81 2.76
CA LEU A 73 0.93 -9.10 1.36
C LEU A 73 1.28 -7.79 0.65
N ALA A 74 2.43 -7.75 -0.02
CA ALA A 74 2.87 -6.59 -0.78
C ALA A 74 3.71 -6.99 -1.99
N GLY A 75 3.95 -6.06 -2.91
CA GLY A 75 4.85 -6.27 -4.04
C GLY A 75 6.32 -5.94 -3.71
N THR A 76 7.28 -6.62 -4.34
CA THR A 76 8.72 -6.36 -4.11
C THR A 76 9.19 -4.99 -4.64
N ASN A 77 8.44 -4.40 -5.57
CA ASN A 77 8.71 -3.07 -6.14
C ASN A 77 7.87 -1.95 -5.49
N ASP A 78 7.11 -2.23 -4.42
CA ASP A 78 6.37 -1.20 -3.70
C ASP A 78 7.31 -0.20 -3.00
N GLY A 79 7.17 1.08 -3.32
CA GLY A 79 7.94 2.17 -2.72
C GLY A 79 7.81 2.25 -1.21
N VAL A 80 6.61 1.98 -0.66
CA VAL A 80 6.36 2.00 0.79
C VAL A 80 7.08 0.86 1.47
N VAL A 81 7.09 -0.34 0.86
CA VAL A 81 7.85 -1.48 1.36
C VAL A 81 9.33 -1.15 1.47
N MET A 82 9.90 -0.49 0.46
CA MET A 82 11.31 -0.09 0.48
C MET A 82 11.60 0.93 1.59
N MET A 83 10.70 1.90 1.80
CA MET A 83 10.85 2.91 2.86
C MET A 83 10.64 2.31 4.28
N ALA A 84 9.80 1.29 4.41
CA ALA A 84 9.41 0.68 5.68
C ALA A 84 10.09 -0.67 5.95
N ALA A 85 11.18 -1.00 5.26
CA ALA A 85 11.81 -2.33 5.29
C ALA A 85 12.10 -2.85 6.71
N GLU A 86 12.64 -2.00 7.58
CA GLU A 86 12.91 -2.38 8.98
C GLU A 86 11.64 -2.62 9.80
N ALA A 87 10.57 -1.86 9.55
CA ALA A 87 9.28 -2.07 10.20
C ALA A 87 8.63 -3.39 9.75
N ILE A 88 8.72 -3.72 8.46
CA ILE A 88 8.24 -5.00 7.91
C ILE A 88 9.02 -6.17 8.52
N LYS A 89 10.34 -6.04 8.64
CA LYS A 89 11.19 -7.05 9.29
C LYS A 89 10.85 -7.22 10.77
N ALA A 90 10.50 -6.13 11.45
CA ALA A 90 10.07 -6.16 12.84
C ALA A 90 8.60 -6.61 13.03
N MET A 91 7.80 -6.69 11.97
CA MET A 91 6.36 -6.97 12.06
C MET A 91 6.02 -8.24 12.86
N PRO A 92 6.70 -9.39 12.71
CA PRO A 92 6.39 -10.59 13.50
C PRO A 92 6.65 -10.42 15.01
N HIS A 93 7.42 -9.41 15.42
CA HIS A 93 7.59 -9.08 16.83
C HIS A 93 6.32 -8.47 17.43
N PHE A 94 5.58 -7.66 16.67
CA PHE A 94 4.40 -6.95 17.14
C PHE A 94 3.09 -7.67 16.78
N VAL A 95 3.04 -8.34 15.63
CA VAL A 95 1.88 -9.10 15.16
C VAL A 95 2.09 -10.56 15.50
N LYS A 96 1.51 -11.01 16.62
CA LYS A 96 1.79 -12.34 17.20
C LYS A 96 1.15 -13.48 16.43
N ASP A 97 0.06 -13.21 15.73
CA ASP A 97 -0.64 -14.19 14.92
C ASP A 97 -0.57 -13.85 13.41
N LEU A 98 0.64 -13.59 12.92
CA LEU A 98 0.91 -13.30 11.51
C LEU A 98 0.96 -14.60 10.69
N ARG A 99 -0.16 -14.96 10.07
CA ARG A 99 -0.34 -16.22 9.33
C ARG A 99 0.29 -16.21 7.94
N ILE A 100 0.21 -15.08 7.26
CA ILE A 100 0.81 -14.88 5.94
C ILE A 100 1.67 -13.63 5.98
N ASN A 101 2.91 -13.75 5.53
CA ASN A 101 3.84 -12.65 5.31
C ASN A 101 4.54 -12.90 3.98
N HIS A 102 3.98 -12.39 2.89
CA HIS A 102 4.38 -12.73 1.54
C HIS A 102 4.65 -11.51 0.68
N MET A 103 5.68 -11.60 -0.16
CA MET A 103 6.03 -10.57 -1.13
C MET A 103 5.87 -11.13 -2.54
N ILE A 104 5.10 -10.46 -3.39
CA ILE A 104 4.88 -10.84 -4.78
C ILE A 104 5.97 -10.19 -5.64
N GLU A 105 6.78 -11.02 -6.29
CA GLU A 105 7.92 -10.58 -7.09
C GLU A 105 7.50 -9.69 -8.27
N GLY A 106 8.19 -8.57 -8.46
CA GLY A 106 8.00 -7.64 -9.58
C GLY A 106 6.82 -6.68 -9.43
N ILE A 107 5.97 -6.86 -8.42
CA ILE A 107 4.74 -6.08 -8.24
C ILE A 107 5.01 -4.79 -7.47
N GLY A 108 4.35 -3.71 -7.89
CA GLY A 108 4.41 -2.39 -7.25
C GLY A 108 3.35 -2.17 -6.17
N HIS A 109 3.03 -0.89 -5.96
CA HIS A 109 2.18 -0.42 -4.87
C HIS A 109 0.70 -0.79 -5.04
N TRP A 110 0.21 -0.91 -6.28
CA TRP A 110 -1.19 -1.23 -6.55
C TRP A 110 -1.38 -2.76 -6.56
N THR A 111 -0.85 -3.45 -5.55
CA THR A 111 -0.63 -4.91 -5.54
C THR A 111 -1.87 -5.71 -5.95
N GLN A 112 -3.07 -5.32 -5.50
CA GLN A 112 -4.33 -5.96 -5.84
C GLN A 112 -4.82 -5.71 -7.27
N GLN A 113 -4.38 -4.64 -7.93
CA GLN A 113 -4.67 -4.38 -9.34
C GLN A 113 -3.59 -4.99 -10.24
N GLU A 114 -2.33 -4.96 -9.81
CA GLU A 114 -1.19 -5.49 -10.55
C GLU A 114 -1.13 -7.03 -10.56
N ALA A 115 -1.51 -7.68 -9.45
CA ALA A 115 -1.53 -9.14 -9.30
C ALA A 115 -2.85 -9.66 -8.71
N PRO A 116 -4.00 -9.40 -9.34
CA PRO A 116 -5.32 -9.64 -8.74
C PRO A 116 -5.55 -11.13 -8.41
N ASN A 117 -5.11 -12.03 -9.29
CA ASN A 117 -5.28 -13.47 -9.08
C ASN A 117 -4.45 -13.97 -7.90
N GLU A 118 -3.20 -13.51 -7.76
CA GLU A 118 -2.35 -13.91 -6.65
C GLU A 118 -2.88 -13.35 -5.32
N VAL A 119 -3.28 -12.07 -5.30
CA VAL A 119 -3.91 -11.46 -4.12
C VAL A 119 -5.18 -12.22 -3.71
N ASN A 120 -6.06 -12.55 -4.66
CA ASN A 120 -7.26 -13.33 -4.38
C ASN A 120 -6.93 -14.71 -3.80
N ASN A 121 -5.92 -15.40 -4.35
CA ASN A 121 -5.49 -16.71 -3.85
C ASN A 121 -4.99 -16.63 -2.40
N GLN A 122 -4.17 -15.62 -2.08
CA GLN A 122 -3.64 -15.41 -0.73
C GLN A 122 -4.74 -15.05 0.27
N ILE A 123 -5.69 -14.19 -0.10
CA ILE A 123 -6.85 -13.87 0.74
C ILE A 123 -7.69 -15.13 1.01
N LEU A 124 -7.99 -15.93 -0.03
CA LEU A 124 -8.75 -17.16 0.14
C LEU A 124 -8.01 -18.21 0.98
N ALA A 125 -6.68 -18.28 0.88
CA ALA A 125 -5.85 -19.14 1.74
C ALA A 125 -5.91 -18.69 3.20
N PHE A 126 -5.78 -17.38 3.45
CA PHE A 126 -5.90 -16.80 4.80
C PHE A 126 -7.26 -17.06 5.42
N LEU A 127 -8.36 -16.79 4.69
CA LEU A 127 -9.71 -17.00 5.19
C LEU A 127 -9.96 -18.47 5.57
N LYS A 128 -9.46 -19.42 4.77
CA LYS A 128 -9.54 -20.85 5.10
C LYS A 128 -8.74 -21.24 6.35
N ASP A 129 -7.58 -20.63 6.57
CA ASP A 129 -6.74 -20.87 7.76
C ASP A 129 -7.39 -20.31 9.03
N VAL A 130 -8.06 -19.15 8.93
CA VAL A 130 -8.77 -18.53 10.06
C VAL A 130 -10.05 -19.28 10.43
N ASP A 131 -10.74 -19.87 9.45
CA ASP A 131 -11.97 -20.63 9.66
C ASP A 131 -11.74 -22.05 10.22
N SER A 132 -10.50 -22.55 10.23
CA SER A 132 -10.13 -23.91 10.67
C SER A 132 -9.68 -23.98 12.13
#